data_AF-A0A7S3WHY6-F1
#
_entry.id   AF-A0A7S3WHY6-F1
#
_cell.length_a   1.000
_cell.length_b   1.000
_cell.length_c   1.000
_cell.angle_alpha   90.00
_cell.angle_beta   90.00
_cell.angle_gamma   90.00
#
_symmetry.space_group_name_H-M   'P 1'
#
loop_
_entity.id
_entity.type
_entity.pdbx_description
1 polymer ?
#
loop_
_entity_poly.entity_id
_entity_poly.type
_entity_poly.pdbx_seq_one_letter_code
_entity_poly.pdbx_strand_id
1 'polypeptide(L)'
;PTGMASRQRPVPCRRDTVPYGDDDAILAAFRRDGYVVVRDVLTASEVEAAVDELWTSRQLLGRSDTVVRDEASTWASCVSWPQQNGGKNFLESVDPFQDRTCWEFVQHPHVVHLQRLLY
;
A
#
# COMPACT_ATOMS: atom_id res chain seq x y z
N PRO A 1 35.74 -22.61 -19.59
CA PRO A 1 34.31 -22.92 -19.35
C PRO A 1 34.20 -23.77 -18.07
N THR A 2 33.48 -23.37 -17.02
CA THR A 2 32.01 -23.32 -17.00
C THR A 2 31.61 -22.61 -15.70
N GLY A 3 30.97 -21.44 -15.79
CA GLY A 3 30.36 -20.78 -14.65
C GLY A 3 29.04 -21.48 -14.31
N MET A 4 28.93 -22.04 -13.10
CA MET A 4 27.66 -22.52 -12.56
C MET A 4 26.77 -21.30 -12.29
N ALA A 5 25.85 -21.04 -13.21
CA ALA A 5 24.73 -20.14 -12.95
C ALA A 5 23.86 -20.76 -11.85
N SER A 6 23.94 -20.20 -10.65
CA SER A 6 23.02 -20.52 -9.56
C SER A 6 21.61 -20.18 -10.03
N ARG A 7 20.80 -21.19 -10.35
CA ARG A 7 19.37 -21.02 -10.63
C ARG A 7 18.71 -20.60 -9.33
N GLN A 8 18.50 -19.30 -9.13
CA GLN A 8 17.63 -18.80 -8.08
C GLN A 8 16.26 -19.46 -8.28
N ARG A 9 15.87 -20.33 -7.35
CA ARG A 9 14.51 -20.87 -7.31
C ARG A 9 13.56 -19.67 -7.14
N PRO A 10 12.47 -19.57 -7.92
CA PRO A 10 11.48 -18.54 -7.69
C PRO A 10 10.96 -18.70 -6.26
N VAL A 11 11.02 -17.61 -5.49
CA VAL A 11 10.37 -17.57 -4.18
C VAL A 11 8.88 -17.74 -4.43
N PRO A 12 8.22 -18.77 -3.89
CA PRO A 12 6.79 -18.96 -4.14
C PRO A 12 6.04 -17.76 -3.57
N CYS A 13 5.30 -17.05 -4.43
CA CYS A 13 4.34 -16.04 -3.99
C CYS A 13 3.25 -16.76 -3.20
N ARG A 14 3.36 -16.78 -1.87
CA ARG A 14 2.33 -17.35 -1.00
C ARG A 14 1.25 -16.30 -0.80
N ARG A 15 -0.01 -16.74 -0.94
CA ARG A 15 -1.20 -15.91 -0.69
C ARG A 15 -1.73 -16.08 0.74
N ASP A 16 -0.87 -16.53 1.65
CA ASP A 16 -1.27 -16.77 3.02
C ASP A 16 -1.52 -15.41 3.69
N THR A 17 -2.71 -15.26 4.28
CA THR A 17 -3.09 -14.06 5.01
C THR A 17 -3.35 -14.42 6.47
N VAL A 18 -3.01 -13.50 7.37
CA VAL A 18 -3.23 -13.66 8.82
C VAL A 18 -4.25 -12.61 9.26
N PRO A 19 -5.31 -12.96 10.02
CA PRO A 19 -6.21 -11.95 10.57
C PRO A 19 -5.50 -11.02 11.55
N TYR A 20 -5.91 -9.75 11.59
CA TYR A 20 -5.50 -8.84 12.65
C TYR A 20 -5.87 -9.39 14.04
N GLY A 21 -4.98 -9.22 15.02
CA GLY A 21 -5.15 -9.67 16.40
C GLY A 21 -4.47 -11.00 16.75
N ASP A 22 -3.91 -11.72 15.77
CA ASP A 22 -3.07 -12.90 16.00
C ASP A 22 -1.58 -12.55 15.88
N ASP A 23 -1.06 -11.83 16.88
CA ASP A 23 0.30 -11.30 16.88
C ASP A 23 1.38 -12.40 16.72
N ASP A 24 1.15 -13.57 17.32
CA ASP A 24 2.05 -14.72 17.23
C ASP A 24 2.11 -15.26 15.80
N ALA A 25 0.97 -15.43 15.13
CA ALA A 25 0.92 -15.88 13.74
C ALA A 25 1.50 -14.82 12.78
N ILE A 26 1.26 -13.53 13.04
CA ILE A 26 1.81 -12.42 12.26
C ILE A 26 3.34 -12.44 12.34
N LEU A 27 3.91 -12.51 13.55
CA LEU A 27 5.35 -12.58 13.78
C LEU A 27 5.96 -13.86 13.19
N ALA A 28 5.29 -15.00 13.33
CA ALA A 28 5.77 -16.27 12.79
C ALA A 28 5.83 -16.23 11.25
N ALA A 29 4.80 -15.68 10.59
CA ALA A 29 4.80 -15.50 9.14
C ALA A 29 5.91 -14.52 8.71
N PHE A 30 6.02 -13.37 9.37
CA PHE A 30 7.04 -12.37 9.05
C PHE A 30 8.47 -12.90 9.20
N ARG A 31 8.78 -13.61 10.30
CA ARG A 31 10.11 -14.21 10.51
C ARG A 31 10.44 -15.29 9.48
N ARG A 32 9.44 -16.05 9.04
CA ARG A 32 9.62 -17.14 8.07
C ARG A 32 9.86 -16.60 6.66
N ASP A 33 9.05 -15.63 6.24
CA ASP A 33 8.95 -15.23 4.84
C ASP A 33 9.60 -13.85 4.55
N GLY A 34 9.94 -13.09 5.59
CA GLY A 34 10.43 -11.70 5.48
C GLY A 34 9.33 -10.68 5.15
N TYR A 35 8.08 -11.13 4.99
CA TYR A 35 6.89 -10.32 4.80
C TYR A 35 5.67 -11.02 5.42
N VAL A 36 4.58 -10.29 5.60
CA VAL A 36 3.29 -10.84 6.04
C VAL A 36 2.15 -10.02 5.44
N VAL A 37 1.06 -10.69 5.07
CA VAL A 37 -0.18 -10.02 4.64
C VAL A 37 -1.20 -10.15 5.76
N VAL A 38 -1.51 -9.03 6.42
CA VAL A 38 -2.51 -9.00 7.50
C VAL A 38 -3.84 -8.53 6.93
N ARG A 39 -4.89 -9.32 7.11
CA ARG A 39 -6.26 -8.97 6.70
C ARG A 39 -7.03 -8.33 7.86
N ASP A 40 -8.11 -7.63 7.52
CA ASP A 40 -9.04 -7.05 8.49
C ASP A 40 -8.39 -6.02 9.44
N VAL A 41 -7.31 -5.36 8.99
CA VAL A 41 -6.64 -4.27 9.71
C VAL A 41 -7.51 -3.01 9.74
N LEU A 42 -8.12 -2.71 8.59
CA LEU A 42 -9.08 -1.64 8.38
C LEU A 42 -10.37 -2.26 7.86
N THR A 43 -11.50 -1.65 8.20
CA THR A 43 -12.81 -2.04 7.67
C THR A 43 -12.95 -1.64 6.20
N ALA A 44 -13.83 -2.33 5.48
CA ALA A 44 -14.14 -1.97 4.09
C ALA A 44 -14.63 -0.53 3.95
N SER A 45 -15.47 -0.07 4.89
CA SER A 45 -15.98 1.31 4.92
C SER A 45 -14.89 2.36 5.11
N GLU A 46 -13.89 2.09 5.96
CA GLU A 46 -12.75 3.01 6.14
C GLU A 46 -11.92 3.09 4.87
N VAL A 47 -11.66 1.95 4.23
CA VAL A 47 -10.93 1.89 2.96
C VAL A 47 -11.69 2.62 1.85
N GLU A 48 -13.00 2.40 1.73
CA GLU A 48 -13.85 3.08 0.75
C GLU A 48 -13.85 4.60 0.95
N ALA A 49 -13.99 5.07 2.19
CA ALA A 49 -13.95 6.50 2.51
C ALA A 49 -12.62 7.15 2.10
N ALA A 50 -11.49 6.50 2.39
CA ALA A 50 -10.18 7.00 2.00
C ALA A 50 -9.96 6.98 0.48
N VAL A 51 -10.46 5.96 -0.21
CA VAL A 51 -10.43 5.89 -1.68
C VAL A 51 -11.29 6.99 -2.29
N ASP A 52 -12.47 7.25 -1.75
CA ASP A 52 -13.33 8.35 -2.21
C ASP A 52 -12.71 9.73 -1.97
N GLU A 53 -12.08 9.95 -0.82
CA GLU A 53 -11.30 11.17 -0.55
C GLU A 53 -10.17 11.34 -1.55
N LEU A 54 -9.42 10.27 -1.84
CA LEU A 54 -8.37 10.30 -2.84
C LEU A 54 -8.90 10.74 -4.21
N TRP A 55 -10.05 10.21 -4.64
CA TRP A 55 -10.65 10.52 -5.95
C TRP A 55 -11.29 11.90 -6.04
N THR A 56 -11.73 12.45 -4.90
CA THR A 56 -12.39 13.77 -4.85
C THR A 56 -11.43 14.91 -4.49
N SER A 57 -10.27 14.60 -3.91
CA SER A 57 -9.23 15.59 -3.61
C SER A 57 -8.52 16.01 -4.89
N ARG A 58 -8.80 17.25 -5.33
CA ARG A 58 -8.04 17.93 -6.38
C ARG A 58 -6.56 18.14 -6.02
N GLN A 59 -6.17 17.92 -4.77
CA GLN A 59 -4.79 18.13 -4.31
C GLN A 59 -3.95 16.84 -4.32
N LEU A 60 -4.60 15.69 -4.13
CA LEU A 60 -3.98 14.37 -4.26
C LEU A 60 -3.88 13.94 -5.73
N LEU A 61 -5.00 13.91 -6.46
CA LEU A 61 -5.00 13.49 -7.87
C LEU A 61 -5.02 14.64 -8.87
N GLY A 62 -5.53 15.81 -8.48
CA GLY A 62 -5.56 16.98 -9.37
C GLY A 62 -4.20 17.61 -9.65
N ARG A 63 -3.09 16.93 -9.29
CA ARG A 63 -1.75 17.19 -9.84
C ARG A 63 -1.56 16.61 -11.25
N SER A 64 -2.49 15.77 -11.71
CA SER A 64 -2.42 15.13 -13.03
C SER A 64 -3.83 15.01 -13.63
N ASP A 65 -4.15 15.89 -14.57
CA ASP A 65 -5.42 15.87 -15.32
C ASP A 65 -5.58 14.62 -16.19
N THR A 66 -4.54 13.79 -16.30
CA THR A 66 -4.51 12.57 -17.11
C THR A 66 -4.94 11.32 -16.33
N VAL A 67 -5.06 11.39 -15.00
CA VAL A 67 -5.49 10.25 -14.16
C VAL A 67 -7.01 10.33 -13.93
N VAL A 68 -7.74 9.32 -14.37
CA VAL A 68 -9.21 9.24 -14.28
C VAL A 68 -9.63 8.01 -13.50
N ARG A 69 -10.48 8.18 -12.48
CA ARG A 69 -10.96 7.12 -11.57
C ARG A 69 -11.38 5.85 -12.29
N ASP A 70 -12.34 6.03 -13.19
CA ASP A 70 -13.05 4.92 -13.83
C ASP A 70 -12.35 4.42 -15.09
N GLU A 71 -11.15 4.95 -15.41
CA GLU A 71 -10.40 4.56 -16.59
C GLU A 71 -9.06 3.91 -16.20
N ALA A 72 -9.07 2.59 -16.03
CA ALA A 72 -7.92 1.84 -15.54
C ALA A 72 -6.65 2.01 -16.40
N SER A 73 -6.78 2.29 -17.70
CA SER A 73 -5.65 2.57 -18.60
C SER A 73 -4.81 3.78 -18.14
N THR A 74 -5.41 4.71 -17.39
CA THR A 74 -4.79 5.96 -16.92
C THR A 74 -3.92 5.75 -15.68
N TRP A 75 -4.12 4.67 -14.93
CA TRP A 75 -3.39 4.41 -13.69
C TRP A 75 -2.79 3.00 -13.55
N ALA A 76 -3.29 2.00 -14.27
CA ALA A 76 -2.77 0.62 -14.25
C ALA A 76 -1.52 0.44 -15.12
N SER A 77 -1.20 1.42 -15.96
CA SER A 77 -0.02 1.48 -16.81
C SER A 77 1.08 2.28 -16.11
N CYS A 78 2.27 1.70 -15.98
CA CYS A 78 3.46 2.40 -15.47
C CYS A 78 3.90 3.59 -16.33
N VAL A 79 3.36 3.73 -17.55
CA VAL A 79 3.58 4.86 -18.46
C VAL A 79 2.63 6.02 -18.16
N SER A 80 1.40 5.70 -17.73
CA SER A 80 0.32 6.65 -17.46
C SER A 80 0.34 7.14 -16.02
N TRP A 81 0.85 6.31 -15.10
CA TRP A 81 1.13 6.72 -13.73
C TRP A 81 2.27 7.76 -13.74
N PRO A 82 2.14 8.92 -13.07
CA PRO A 82 3.14 9.98 -13.12
C PRO A 82 4.41 9.63 -12.32
N GLN A 83 5.15 8.63 -12.79
CA GLN A 83 6.47 8.25 -12.27
C GLN A 83 7.55 9.25 -12.65
N GLN A 84 7.30 10.09 -13.67
CA GLN A 84 8.27 11.06 -14.19
C GLN A 84 8.60 12.19 -13.21
N ASN A 85 7.75 12.40 -12.18
CA ASN A 85 8.01 13.28 -11.04
C ASN A 85 8.45 12.51 -9.78
N GLY A 86 8.94 11.28 -9.94
CA GLY A 86 9.56 10.50 -8.88
C GLY A 86 8.67 9.45 -8.23
N GLY A 87 7.35 9.41 -8.49
CA GLY A 87 6.39 8.44 -7.92
C GLY A 87 6.18 8.54 -6.40
N LYS A 88 7.23 8.95 -5.67
CA LYS A 88 7.22 9.59 -4.38
C LYS A 88 6.37 10.86 -4.49
N ASN A 89 5.45 11.02 -3.54
CA ASN A 89 4.71 12.26 -3.31
C ASN A 89 3.47 12.49 -4.19
N PHE A 90 3.10 11.59 -5.10
CA PHE A 90 1.82 11.70 -5.84
C PHE A 90 0.60 11.55 -4.92
N LEU A 91 0.76 10.83 -3.81
CA LEU A 91 -0.22 10.71 -2.73
C LEU A 91 0.19 11.49 -1.46
N GLU A 92 1.26 12.27 -1.52
CA GLU A 92 1.58 13.18 -0.42
C GLU A 92 0.73 14.43 -0.59
N SER A 93 -0.27 14.57 0.26
CA SER A 93 -1.06 15.80 0.43
C SER A 93 -0.17 17.05 0.42
N VAL A 94 -0.54 18.09 -0.35
CA VAL A 94 0.11 19.41 -0.25
C VAL A 94 -0.35 20.18 1.00
N ASP A 95 -1.46 19.77 1.64
CA ASP A 95 -2.03 20.40 2.82
C ASP A 95 -2.57 19.34 3.81
N PRO A 96 -1.76 18.94 4.81
CA PRO A 96 -2.11 17.87 5.75
C PRO A 96 -3.31 18.20 6.65
N PHE A 97 -3.80 19.45 6.64
CA PHE A 97 -4.96 19.86 7.41
C PHE A 97 -6.29 19.62 6.69
N GLN A 98 -6.27 19.42 5.36
CA GLN A 98 -7.48 19.15 4.56
C GLN A 98 -7.65 17.68 4.17
N ASP A 99 -6.56 16.93 3.94
CA ASP A 99 -6.61 15.51 3.55
C ASP A 99 -6.54 14.58 4.79
N ARG A 100 -7.50 14.73 5.72
CA ARG A 100 -7.46 14.12 7.06
C ARG A 100 -7.41 12.59 7.03
N THR A 101 -8.13 11.92 6.13
CA THR A 101 -8.31 10.46 6.21
C THR A 101 -7.03 9.72 5.81
N CYS A 102 -6.24 10.25 4.86
CA CYS A 102 -4.93 9.69 4.51
C CYS A 102 -3.93 9.73 5.69
N TRP A 103 -4.02 10.75 6.55
CA TRP A 103 -3.21 10.85 7.78
C TRP A 103 -3.76 9.98 8.91
N GLU A 104 -5.09 9.79 8.97
CA GLU A 104 -5.74 8.97 9.99
C GLU A 104 -5.33 7.50 9.90
N PHE A 105 -5.04 6.96 8.71
CA PHE A 105 -4.53 5.59 8.56
C PHE A 105 -3.16 5.37 9.19
N VAL A 106 -2.26 6.34 9.08
CA VAL A 106 -0.93 6.24 9.70
C VAL A 106 -1.04 6.28 11.24
N GLN A 107 -2.08 6.92 11.75
CA GLN A 107 -2.37 7.01 13.19
C GLN A 107 -3.37 5.95 13.67
N HIS A 108 -3.91 5.12 12.77
CA HIS A 108 -4.93 4.15 13.09
C HIS A 108 -4.38 3.15 14.12
N PRO A 109 -5.09 2.87 15.23
CA PRO A 109 -4.56 2.04 16.31
C PRO A 109 -4.04 0.68 15.84
N HIS A 110 -4.76 0.03 14.92
CA HIS A 110 -4.32 -1.26 14.36
C HIS A 110 -3.06 -1.14 13.51
N VAL A 111 -2.91 -0.05 12.74
CA VAL A 111 -1.73 0.19 11.90
C VAL A 111 -0.52 0.49 12.78
N VAL A 112 -0.69 1.36 13.78
CA VAL A 112 0.36 1.68 14.77
C VAL A 112 0.78 0.43 15.54
N HIS A 113 -0.17 -0.42 15.93
CA HIS A 113 0.12 -1.70 16.58
C HIS A 113 0.98 -2.59 15.69
N LEU A 114 0.60 -2.79 14.43
CA LEU A 114 1.38 -3.60 13.48
C LEU A 114 2.76 -3.03 13.20
N GLN A 115 2.89 -1.70 13.09
CA GLN A 115 4.20 -1.06 12.97
C GLN A 115 5.08 -1.39 14.18
N ARG A 116 4.56 -1.26 15.40
CA ARG A 116 5.31 -1.61 16.63
C ARG A 116 5.61 -3.11 16.77
N LEU A 117 4.74 -3.97 16.24
CA LEU A 117 4.92 -5.41 16.29
C LEU A 117 6.07 -5.86 15.36
N LEU A 118 6.26 -5.18 14.23
CA LEU A 118 7.20 -5.58 13.17
C LEU A 118 8.53 -4.80 13.16
N TYR A 119 8.64 -3.68 13.88
CA TYR A 119 9.84 -2.83 14.01
C TYR A 119 10.53 -3.00 15.36
#